data_AF-A0A928P0K1-F1
#
_entry.id   AF-A0A928P0K1-F1
#
_cell.length_a   1.000
_cell.length_b   1.000
_cell.length_c   1.000
_cell.angle_alpha   90.00
_cell.angle_beta   90.00
_cell.angle_gamma   90.00
#
_symmetry.space_group_name_H-M   'P 1'
#
loop_
_entity.id
_entity.type
_entity.pdbx_description
1 polymer ?
#
loop_
_entity_poly.entity_id
_entity_poly.type
_entity_poly.pdbx_seq_one_letter_code
_entity_poly.pdbx_strand_id
1 'polypeptide(L)'
;MNAYQQMKELHQKEFNAFPLGFALTDESFDKMMRDWGLEPTDTKKICKIPNTGFGFMRKSDVPAFLEMIERHRNEEKELMETIPDFAYDMFRYELANHEYGYTYDTDDTVEALGLTYDEIEADPKLKDAFERAKRDVIQQEDW
;
A
#
# COMPACT_ATOMS: atom_id res chain seq x y z
N MET A 1 -18.66 -3.49 -0.20
CA MET A 1 -17.23 -3.81 -0.16
C MET A 1 -16.93 -4.74 -1.31
N ASN A 2 -16.20 -4.25 -2.31
CA ASN A 2 -15.82 -5.02 -3.50
C ASN A 2 -14.59 -5.92 -3.22
N ALA A 3 -14.17 -6.69 -4.23
CA ALA A 3 -13.02 -7.61 -4.10
C ALA A 3 -11.71 -6.88 -3.77
N TYR A 4 -11.50 -5.68 -4.36
CA TYR A 4 -10.32 -4.86 -4.08
C TYR A 4 -10.25 -4.46 -2.60
N GLN A 5 -11.35 -3.92 -2.06
CA GLN A 5 -11.43 -3.52 -0.65
C GLN A 5 -11.23 -4.71 0.30
N GLN A 6 -11.81 -5.87 0.00
CA GLN A 6 -11.62 -7.09 0.80
C GLN A 6 -10.14 -7.52 0.83
N MET A 7 -9.48 -7.55 -0.33
CA MET A 7 -8.05 -7.85 -0.42
C MET A 7 -7.22 -6.82 0.36
N LYS A 8 -7.45 -5.52 0.14
CA LYS A 8 -6.74 -4.43 0.82
C LYS A 8 -6.86 -4.53 2.34
N GLU A 9 -8.05 -4.82 2.87
CA GLU A 9 -8.26 -5.01 4.30
C GLU A 9 -7.50 -6.21 4.86
N LEU A 10 -7.46 -7.33 4.15
CA LEU A 10 -6.73 -8.53 4.55
C LEU A 10 -5.21 -8.28 4.55
N HIS A 11 -4.69 -7.66 3.48
CA HIS A 11 -3.28 -7.29 3.36
C HIS A 11 -2.88 -6.30 4.46
N GLN A 12 -3.69 -5.27 4.70
CA GLN A 12 -3.44 -4.29 5.75
C GLN A 12 -3.47 -4.92 7.14
N LYS A 13 -4.40 -5.85 7.40
CA LYS A 13 -4.47 -6.58 8.66
C LYS A 13 -3.22 -7.42 8.90
N GLU A 14 -2.72 -8.10 7.87
CA GLU A 14 -1.50 -8.88 7.96
C GLU A 14 -0.27 -7.98 8.19
N PHE A 15 -0.16 -6.89 7.42
CA PHE A 15 0.90 -5.90 7.58
C PHE A 15 0.91 -5.28 8.99
N ASN A 16 -0.26 -4.90 9.51
CA ASN A 16 -0.40 -4.35 10.85
C ASN A 16 -0.05 -5.33 11.97
N ALA A 17 -0.19 -6.63 11.71
CA ALA A 17 0.19 -7.68 12.66
C ALA A 17 1.70 -8.01 12.60
N PHE A 18 2.39 -7.58 11.55
CA PHE A 18 3.83 -7.79 11.40
C PHE A 18 4.60 -6.95 12.45
N PRO A 19 5.67 -7.48 13.06
CA PRO A 19 6.42 -6.81 14.13
C PRO A 19 7.30 -5.63 13.64
N LEU A 20 6.69 -4.67 12.95
CA LEU A 20 7.31 -3.42 12.54
C LEU A 20 7.32 -2.43 13.71
N GLY A 21 8.28 -1.51 13.68
CA GLY A 21 8.46 -0.53 14.73
C GLY A 21 8.61 0.86 14.14
N PHE A 22 8.03 1.86 14.80
CA PHE A 22 8.04 3.24 14.34
C PHE A 22 8.49 4.15 15.49
N ALA A 23 9.55 4.92 15.26
CA ALA A 23 10.15 5.75 16.30
C ALA A 23 10.59 7.12 15.76
N LEU A 24 9.95 8.17 16.27
CA LEU A 24 10.22 9.59 15.95
C LEU A 24 11.22 10.23 16.91
N THR A 25 11.32 9.71 18.14
CA THR A 25 12.19 10.19 19.22
C THR A 25 13.06 9.06 19.78
N ASP A 26 14.16 9.41 20.45
CA ASP A 26 15.03 8.43 21.13
C ASP A 26 14.26 7.57 22.15
N GLU A 27 13.31 8.19 22.88
CA GLU A 27 12.45 7.48 23.84
C GLU A 27 11.57 6.43 23.16
N SER A 28 10.97 6.77 22.02
CA SER A 28 10.17 5.83 21.23
C SER A 28 11.03 4.73 20.61
N PHE A 29 12.28 5.04 20.25
CA PHE A 29 13.24 4.08 19.73
C PHE A 29 13.67 3.07 20.79
N ASP A 30 14.03 3.55 21.98
CA ASP A 30 14.41 2.71 23.12
C ASP A 30 13.26 1.76 23.52
N LYS A 31 12.03 2.29 23.56
CA LYS A 31 10.84 1.47 23.87
C LYS A 31 10.64 0.38 22.82
N MET A 32 10.67 0.73 21.53
CA MET A 32 10.54 -0.23 20.43
C MET A 32 11.60 -1.35 20.50
N MET A 33 12.87 -0.99 20.74
CA MET A 33 13.95 -1.97 20.88
C MET A 33 13.67 -2.93 22.06
N ARG A 34 13.25 -2.40 23.21
CA ARG A 34 12.91 -3.20 24.39
C ARG A 34 11.69 -4.10 24.17
N ASP A 35 10.66 -3.62 23.48
CA ASP A 35 9.47 -4.41 23.12
C ASP A 35 9.84 -5.60 22.21
N TRP A 36 10.90 -5.44 21.40
CA TRP A 36 11.49 -6.51 20.60
C TRP A 36 12.46 -7.42 21.36
N GLY A 37 12.69 -7.17 22.65
CA GLY A 37 13.66 -7.91 23.46
C GLY A 37 15.12 -7.57 23.12
N LEU A 38 15.38 -6.37 22.59
CA LEU A 38 16.70 -5.86 22.23
C LEU A 38 17.13 -4.73 23.18
N GLU A 39 18.43 -4.55 23.33
CA GLU A 39 18.97 -3.34 23.95
C GLU A 39 18.98 -2.18 22.93
N PRO A 40 18.77 -0.92 23.33
CA PRO A 40 18.84 0.21 22.40
C PRO A 40 20.13 0.31 21.60
N THR A 41 21.23 -0.23 22.14
CA THR A 41 22.55 -0.28 21.50
C THR A 41 22.69 -1.40 20.44
N ASP A 42 21.75 -2.34 20.34
CA ASP A 42 21.74 -3.46 19.38
C ASP A 42 21.39 -3.03 17.94
N THR A 43 21.78 -1.83 17.53
CA THR A 43 21.43 -1.22 16.23
C THR A 43 21.86 -2.04 15.01
N LYS A 44 22.84 -2.95 15.17
CA LYS A 44 23.29 -3.86 14.11
C LYS A 44 22.28 -4.96 13.78
N LYS A 45 21.32 -5.25 14.68
CA LYS A 45 20.29 -6.29 14.54
C LYS A 45 19.01 -5.78 13.85
N ILE A 46 18.90 -4.48 13.59
CA ILE A 46 17.75 -3.87 12.93
C ILE A 46 18.15 -3.23 11.60
N CYS A 47 17.16 -2.96 10.76
CA CYS A 47 17.29 -2.14 9.56
C CYS A 47 16.16 -1.12 9.49
N LYS A 48 16.37 -0.05 8.74
CA LYS A 48 15.32 0.92 8.41
C LYS A 48 14.42 0.35 7.32
N ILE A 49 13.13 0.64 7.42
CA ILE A 49 12.18 0.40 6.34
C ILE A 49 12.34 1.54 5.33
N PRO A 50 12.60 1.24 4.04
CA PRO A 50 12.69 2.26 3.00
C PRO A 50 11.42 3.14 2.95
N ASN A 51 11.57 4.40 2.56
CA ASN A 51 10.46 5.35 2.32
C ASN A 51 9.52 5.61 3.52
N THR A 52 9.83 5.11 4.72
CA THR A 52 8.98 5.25 5.90
C THR A 52 9.50 6.32 6.88
N GLY A 53 10.72 6.85 6.65
CA GLY A 53 11.40 7.87 7.47
C GLY A 53 11.84 7.40 8.87
N PHE A 54 10.89 6.84 9.62
CA PHE A 54 10.96 6.47 11.03
C PHE A 54 10.62 5.00 11.29
N GLY A 55 10.47 4.21 10.22
CA GLY A 55 10.16 2.78 10.28
C GLY A 55 11.41 1.92 10.44
N PHE A 56 11.33 0.92 11.31
CA PHE A 56 12.37 -0.05 11.61
C PHE A 56 11.81 -1.47 11.61
N MET A 57 12.69 -2.44 11.36
CA MET A 57 12.39 -3.86 11.44
C MET A 57 13.64 -4.62 11.91
N ARG A 58 13.44 -5.74 12.61
CA ARG A 58 14.55 -6.67 12.93
C ARG A 58 15.07 -7.30 11.64
N LYS A 59 16.39 -7.40 11.50
CA LYS A 59 16.99 -8.06 10.32
C LYS A 59 16.58 -9.53 10.18
N SER A 60 16.28 -10.20 11.30
CA SER A 60 15.74 -11.56 11.31
C SER A 60 14.40 -11.68 10.59
N ASP A 61 13.61 -10.60 10.55
CA ASP A 61 12.24 -10.61 10.05
C ASP A 61 12.17 -10.22 8.57
N VAL A 62 13.27 -9.69 8.00
CA VAL A 62 13.36 -9.27 6.60
C VAL A 62 12.89 -10.37 5.63
N PRO A 63 13.32 -11.64 5.75
CA PRO A 63 12.87 -12.67 4.81
C PRO A 63 11.35 -12.88 4.84
N ALA A 64 10.76 -12.97 6.04
CA ALA A 64 9.32 -13.16 6.20
C ALA A 64 8.51 -11.93 5.74
N PHE A 65 9.06 -10.73 5.94
CA PHE A 65 8.45 -9.49 5.43
C PHE A 65 8.43 -9.48 3.90
N LEU A 66 9.54 -9.80 3.26
CA LEU A 66 9.62 -9.85 1.80
C LEU A 66 8.69 -10.92 1.22
N GLU A 67 8.60 -12.08 1.86
CA GLU A 67 7.67 -13.16 1.47
C GLU A 67 6.20 -12.70 1.58
N MET A 68 5.83 -11.99 2.65
CA MET A 68 4.49 -11.41 2.81
C MET A 68 4.17 -10.42 1.68
N ILE A 69 5.07 -9.47 1.40
CA ILE A 69 4.88 -8.47 0.34
C ILE A 69 4.80 -9.13 -1.04
N GLU A 70 5.63 -10.13 -1.32
CA GLU A 70 5.60 -10.87 -2.58
C GLU A 70 4.27 -11.62 -2.76
N ARG A 71 3.77 -12.26 -1.71
CA ARG A 71 2.46 -12.91 -1.74
C ARG A 71 1.34 -11.91 -1.97
N HIS A 72 1.31 -10.78 -1.27
CA HIS A 72 0.29 -9.73 -1.49
C HIS A 72 0.27 -9.25 -2.94
N ARG A 73 1.45 -9.00 -3.52
CA ARG A 73 1.58 -8.60 -4.93
C ARG A 73 1.06 -9.66 -5.89
N ASN A 74 1.36 -10.94 -5.63
CA ASN A 74 0.89 -12.04 -6.47
C ASN A 74 -0.63 -12.20 -6.37
N GLU A 75 -1.20 -12.08 -5.18
CA GLU A 75 -2.66 -12.11 -4.95
C GLU A 75 -3.36 -10.96 -5.70
N GLU A 76 -2.82 -9.74 -5.62
CA GLU A 76 -3.36 -8.58 -6.35
C GLU A 76 -3.32 -8.80 -7.87
N LYS A 77 -2.21 -9.30 -8.40
CA LYS A 77 -2.07 -9.62 -9.83
C LYS A 77 -3.07 -10.69 -10.28
N GLU A 78 -3.23 -11.75 -9.49
CA GLU A 78 -4.19 -12.82 -9.79
C GLU A 78 -5.63 -12.26 -9.81
N LEU A 79 -5.99 -11.42 -8.85
CA LEU A 79 -7.32 -10.79 -8.80
C LEU A 79 -7.55 -9.83 -9.97
N MET A 80 -6.53 -9.08 -10.39
CA MET A 80 -6.57 -8.21 -11.56
C MET A 80 -6.83 -8.98 -12.86
N GLU A 81 -6.36 -10.23 -12.96
CA GLU A 81 -6.60 -11.10 -14.12
C GLU A 81 -7.95 -11.84 -14.06
N THR A 82 -8.41 -12.21 -12.86
CA THR A 82 -9.53 -13.15 -12.67
C THR A 82 -10.87 -12.50 -12.34
N ILE A 83 -10.87 -11.34 -11.68
CA ILE A 83 -12.09 -10.66 -11.25
C ILE A 83 -12.46 -9.56 -12.25
N PRO A 84 -13.63 -9.66 -12.91
CA PRO A 84 -14.13 -8.58 -13.76
C PRO A 84 -14.25 -7.27 -13.00
N ASP A 85 -13.90 -6.16 -13.65
CA ASP A 85 -13.92 -4.80 -13.09
C ASP A 85 -13.02 -4.58 -11.85
N PHE A 86 -12.14 -5.52 -11.47
CA PHE A 86 -11.22 -5.34 -10.33
C PHE A 86 -10.35 -4.08 -10.47
N ALA A 87 -9.81 -3.84 -11.66
CA ALA A 87 -9.01 -2.64 -11.94
C ALA A 87 -9.84 -1.35 -11.79
N TYR A 88 -11.13 -1.38 -12.15
CA TYR A 88 -12.02 -0.23 -11.98
C TYR A 88 -12.31 0.02 -10.50
N ASP A 89 -12.63 -1.03 -9.75
CA ASP A 89 -12.86 -0.97 -8.30
C ASP A 89 -11.62 -0.47 -7.55
N MET A 90 -10.43 -0.91 -7.97
CA MET A 90 -9.11 -0.47 -7.50
C MET A 90 -8.92 1.03 -7.73
N PHE A 91 -9.00 1.50 -8.99
CA PHE A 91 -8.80 2.91 -9.31
C PHE A 91 -9.82 3.80 -8.61
N ARG A 92 -11.10 3.39 -8.59
CA ARG A 92 -12.16 4.16 -7.92
C ARG A 92 -11.87 4.34 -6.43
N TYR A 93 -11.43 3.27 -5.77
CA TYR A 93 -11.11 3.31 -4.34
C TYR A 93 -9.91 4.24 -4.08
N GLU A 94 -8.81 4.05 -4.78
CA GLU A 94 -7.60 4.84 -4.53
C GLU A 94 -7.75 6.31 -4.95
N LEU A 95 -8.44 6.61 -6.06
CA LEU A 95 -8.75 7.99 -6.45
C LEU A 95 -9.56 8.71 -5.35
N ALA A 96 -10.58 8.05 -4.80
CA ALA A 96 -11.37 8.63 -3.71
C ALA A 96 -10.53 8.78 -2.42
N ASN A 97 -9.68 7.80 -2.11
CA ASN A 97 -8.82 7.83 -0.92
C ASN A 97 -7.73 8.92 -1.00
N HIS A 98 -7.32 9.29 -2.21
CA HIS A 98 -6.39 10.40 -2.50
C HIS A 98 -7.10 11.71 -2.89
N GLU A 99 -8.40 11.83 -2.56
CA GLU A 99 -9.19 13.06 -2.70
C GLU A 99 -9.24 13.61 -4.14
N TYR A 100 -9.16 12.73 -5.16
CA TYR A 100 -9.10 13.11 -6.57
C TYR A 100 -10.24 14.04 -7.00
N GLY A 101 -11.47 13.86 -6.50
CA GLY A 101 -12.58 14.72 -6.92
C GLY A 101 -12.43 16.18 -6.42
N TYR A 102 -11.56 16.44 -5.44
CA TYR A 102 -11.16 17.78 -5.03
C TYR A 102 -9.85 18.25 -5.66
N THR A 103 -8.84 17.38 -5.71
CA THR A 103 -7.49 17.74 -6.15
C THR A 103 -7.35 17.74 -7.68
N TYR A 104 -8.15 16.90 -8.36
CA TYR A 104 -7.99 16.51 -9.76
C TYR A 104 -6.60 15.95 -10.10
N ASP A 105 -5.84 15.55 -9.07
CA ASP A 105 -4.50 14.99 -9.19
C ASP A 105 -4.56 13.47 -9.05
N THR A 106 -3.96 12.76 -10.00
CA THR A 106 -3.91 11.30 -10.02
C THR A 106 -2.54 10.73 -9.68
N ASP A 107 -1.52 11.57 -9.47
CA ASP A 107 -0.15 11.14 -9.24
C ASP A 107 -0.04 10.26 -7.98
N ASP A 108 -0.64 10.69 -6.87
CA ASP A 108 -0.66 9.93 -5.62
C ASP A 108 -1.32 8.54 -5.80
N THR A 109 -2.40 8.47 -6.59
CA THR A 109 -3.09 7.20 -6.88
C THR A 109 -2.20 6.27 -7.71
N VAL A 110 -1.56 6.79 -8.75
CA VAL A 110 -0.71 6.00 -9.65
C VAL A 110 0.53 5.51 -8.90
N GLU A 111 1.14 6.35 -8.05
CA GLU A 111 2.26 5.98 -7.19
C GLU A 111 1.85 4.93 -6.15
N ALA A 112 0.71 5.10 -5.47
CA ALA A 112 0.22 4.16 -4.46
C ALA A 112 -0.06 2.76 -5.03
N LEU A 113 -0.50 2.68 -6.29
CA LEU A 113 -0.71 1.43 -7.01
C LEU A 113 0.58 0.85 -7.62
N GLY A 114 1.70 1.56 -7.52
CA GLY A 114 2.98 1.13 -8.10
C GLY A 114 2.94 1.02 -9.63
N LEU A 115 2.07 1.80 -10.28
CA LEU A 115 1.91 1.85 -11.72
C LEU A 115 2.62 3.07 -12.30
N THR A 116 2.78 3.07 -13.62
CA THR A 116 3.15 4.24 -14.40
C THR A 116 2.04 4.59 -15.38
N TYR A 117 1.94 5.87 -15.77
CA TYR A 117 0.99 6.28 -16.80
C TYR A 117 1.22 5.53 -18.13
N ASP A 118 2.48 5.20 -18.47
CA ASP A 118 2.80 4.42 -19.66
C ASP A 118 2.22 2.98 -19.58
N GLU A 119 2.25 2.34 -18.42
CA GLU A 119 1.63 1.02 -18.21
C GLU A 119 0.10 1.08 -18.30
N ILE A 120 -0.50 2.11 -17.71
CA ILE A 120 -1.96 2.33 -17.79
C ILE A 120 -2.38 2.54 -19.25
N GLU A 121 -1.64 3.35 -20.00
CA GLU A 121 -1.91 3.65 -21.41
C GLU A 121 -1.66 2.45 -22.34
N ALA A 122 -0.69 1.60 -22.01
CA ALA A 122 -0.35 0.42 -22.79
C ALA A 122 -1.37 -0.73 -22.65
N ASP A 123 -2.12 -0.80 -21.55
CA ASP A 123 -3.16 -1.80 -21.34
C ASP A 123 -4.58 -1.19 -21.52
N PRO A 124 -5.31 -1.55 -22.60
CA PRO A 124 -6.66 -1.04 -22.84
C PRO A 124 -7.65 -1.27 -21.70
N LYS A 125 -7.49 -2.34 -20.91
CA LYS A 125 -8.35 -2.62 -19.76
C LYS A 125 -8.06 -1.68 -18.61
N LEU A 126 -6.78 -1.43 -18.32
CA LEU A 126 -6.38 -0.48 -17.27
C LEU A 126 -6.80 0.94 -17.66
N LYS A 127 -6.56 1.33 -18.90
CA LYS A 127 -6.97 2.64 -19.42
C LYS A 127 -8.48 2.87 -19.31
N ASP A 128 -9.29 1.91 -19.76
CA ASP A 128 -10.76 2.01 -19.67
C ASP A 128 -11.22 2.11 -18.20
N ALA A 129 -10.67 1.24 -17.33
CA ALA A 129 -10.97 1.24 -15.91
C ALA A 129 -10.63 2.57 -15.25
N PHE A 130 -9.46 3.14 -15.54
CA PHE A 130 -8.99 4.40 -14.98
C PHE A 130 -9.87 5.58 -15.39
N GLU A 131 -10.19 5.70 -16.69
CA GLU A 131 -11.03 6.78 -17.22
C GLU A 131 -12.50 6.66 -16.80
N ARG A 132 -13.01 5.44 -16.57
CA ARG A 132 -14.32 5.23 -15.93
C ARG A 132 -14.30 5.66 -14.47
N ALA A 133 -13.29 5.24 -13.71
CA ALA A 133 -13.18 5.55 -12.29
C ALA A 133 -13.08 7.07 -12.03
N LYS A 134 -12.25 7.79 -12.79
CA LYS A 134 -12.13 9.27 -12.69
C LYS A 134 -13.46 9.98 -12.87
N ARG A 135 -14.21 9.62 -13.92
CA ARG A 135 -15.53 10.22 -14.19
C ARG A 135 -16.51 9.98 -13.06
N ASP A 136 -16.52 8.77 -12.50
CA ASP A 136 -17.47 8.40 -11.47
C ASP A 136 -17.14 9.01 -10.10
N VAL A 137 -15.87 9.23 -9.78
CA VAL A 137 -15.46 9.93 -8.54
C VAL A 137 -15.89 11.38 -8.58
N ILE A 138 -15.63 12.10 -9.69
CA ILE A 138 -16.05 13.51 -9.85
C ILE A 138 -17.58 13.65 -9.72
N GLN A 139 -18.35 12.77 -10.39
CA GLN A 139 -19.81 12.82 -10.33
C GLN A 139 -20.40 12.53 -8.94
N GLN A 140 -19.67 11.86 -8.06
CA GLN A 140 -20.13 11.60 -6.69
C GLN A 140 -19.81 12.74 -5.73
N GLU A 141 -18.80 13.56 -6.02
CA GLU A 141 -18.38 14.67 -5.15
C GLU A 141 -18.98 16.02 -5.58
N ASP A 142 -19.57 16.12 -6.77
CA ASP A 142 -20.43 17.24 -7.21
C ASP A 142 -21.81 17.20 -6.49
N TRP A 143 -21.82 17.56 -5.21
CA TRP A 143 -22.97 17.95 -4.38
C TRP A 143 -23.62 19.30 -4.75
#